data_AF-A0A6S6U2C6-F1
#
_entry.id   AF-A0A6S6U2C6-F1
#
_cell.length_a   1.000
_cell.length_b   1.000
_cell.length_c   1.000
_cell.angle_alpha   90.00
_cell.angle_beta   90.00
_cell.angle_gamma   90.00
#
_symmetry.space_group_name_H-M   'P 1'
#
loop_
_entity.id
_entity.type
_entity.pdbx_description
1 polymer ?
#
loop_
_entity_poly.entity_id
_entity_poly.type
_entity_poly.pdbx_seq_one_letter_code
_entity_poly.pdbx_strand_id
1 'polypeptide(L)' 'MSSEPVNLDWLKTGDLKSVVAQRFAEFCANDLKTNTFSDDSDSDLYKEAVQLVIQRIESSAPGDQ' A
#
# COMPACT_ATOMS: atom_id res chain seq x y z
N MET A 1 15.24 -14.23 16.32
CA MET A 1 14.27 -14.31 15.21
C MET A 1 14.78 -13.37 14.15
N SER A 2 15.23 -13.88 12.99
CA SER A 2 15.63 -13.02 11.88
C SER A 2 14.37 -12.40 11.30
N SER A 3 14.17 -11.11 11.51
CA SER A 3 13.11 -10.36 10.85
C SER A 3 13.46 -10.28 9.37
N GLU A 4 12.86 -11.14 8.55
CA GLU A 4 12.98 -11.01 7.10
C GLU A 4 12.51 -9.60 6.69
N PRO A 5 13.22 -8.91 5.79
CA PRO A 5 12.82 -7.59 5.36
C PRO A 5 11.44 -7.68 4.69
N VAL A 6 10.49 -6.87 5.15
CA VAL A 6 9.16 -6.78 4.56
C VAL A 6 9.30 -6.40 3.09
N ASN A 7 8.92 -7.31 2.19
CA ASN A 7 8.92 -7.05 0.76
C ASN A 7 7.79 -6.07 0.42
N LEU A 8 8.16 -4.88 -0.07
CA LEU A 8 7.24 -3.80 -0.45
C LEU A 8 7.23 -3.55 -1.96
N ASP A 9 7.79 -4.46 -2.78
CA ASP A 9 7.83 -4.31 -4.25
C ASP A 9 6.45 -4.26 -4.89
N TRP A 10 5.42 -4.73 -4.20
CA TRP A 10 4.03 -4.68 -4.64
C TRP A 10 3.38 -3.30 -4.45
N LEU A 11 4.02 -2.41 -3.68
CA LEU A 11 3.52 -1.08 -3.30
C LEU A 11 4.35 0.02 -3.99
N LYS A 12 4.58 -0.11 -5.30
CA LYS A 12 5.36 0.85 -6.08
C LYS A 12 4.59 2.15 -6.29
N THR A 13 5.01 3.19 -5.57
CA THR A 13 4.42 4.52 -5.61
C THR A 13 4.79 5.34 -6.85
N GLY A 14 5.84 4.94 -7.57
CA GLY A 14 6.37 5.67 -8.73
C GLY A 14 5.43 5.74 -9.93
N ASP A 15 4.47 4.81 -10.03
CA ASP A 15 3.51 4.74 -11.13
C ASP A 15 2.16 5.40 -10.80
N LEU A 16 1.99 5.92 -9.57
CA LEU A 16 0.74 6.53 -9.11
C LEU A 16 0.67 8.00 -9.54
N LYS A 17 -0.45 8.39 -10.17
CA LYS A 17 -0.67 9.75 -10.69
C LYS A 17 -1.15 10.71 -9.61
N SER A 18 -1.90 10.22 -8.63
CA SER A 18 -2.48 11.00 -7.55
C SER A 18 -1.50 11.16 -6.40
N VAL A 19 -1.27 12.40 -5.99
CA VAL A 19 -0.54 12.71 -4.74
C VAL A 19 -1.21 12.02 -3.54
N VAL A 20 -2.53 11.89 -3.53
CA VAL A 20 -3.26 11.20 -2.45
C VAL A 20 -2.94 9.71 -2.46
N ALA A 21 -2.87 9.06 -3.63
CA ALA A 21 -2.53 7.65 -3.73
C ALA A 21 -1.08 7.39 -3.30
N GLN A 22 -0.16 8.28 -3.69
CA GLN A 22 1.24 8.24 -3.25
C GLN A 22 1.35 8.33 -1.72
N ARG A 23 0.66 9.31 -1.10
CA ARG A 23 0.66 9.46 0.36
C ARG A 23 0.03 8.28 1.09
N PHE A 24 -1.05 7.71 0.55
CA PHE A 24 -1.67 6.52 1.11
C PHE A 24 -0.74 5.31 1.04
N ALA A 25 -0.07 5.10 -0.08
CA ALA A 25 0.91 4.03 -0.22
C ALA A 25 2.12 4.21 0.71
N GLU A 26 2.63 5.43 0.89
CA GLU A 26 3.66 5.73 1.91
C GLU A 26 3.20 5.38 3.33
N PHE A 27 1.94 5.68 3.65
CA PHE A 27 1.34 5.33 4.94
C PHE A 27 1.30 3.81 5.15
N CYS A 28 0.80 3.04 4.18
CA CYS A 28 0.77 1.58 4.25
C CYS A 28 2.17 0.96 4.33
N ALA A 29 3.13 1.51 3.58
CA ALA A 29 4.54 1.07 3.63
C ALA A 29 5.15 1.20 5.02
N ASN A 30 4.82 2.29 5.74
CA ASN A 30 5.28 2.51 7.10
C ASN A 30 4.53 1.61 8.09
N ASP A 31 3.21 1.48 7.95
CA ASP A 31 2.38 0.59 8.77
C ASP A 31 2.91 -0.85 8.74
N LEU A 32 3.21 -1.39 7.55
CA LEU A 32 3.78 -2.72 7.35
C LEU A 32 5.16 -2.92 8.00
N LYS A 33 5.96 -1.86 8.13
CA LYS A 33 7.28 -1.92 8.78
C LYS A 33 7.16 -1.86 10.30
N THR A 34 6.12 -1.20 10.82
CA THR A 34 5.93 -0.96 12.26
C THR A 34 5.03 -1.98 12.93
N ASN A 35 4.04 -2.51 12.21
CA ASN A 35 3.15 -3.54 12.71
C ASN A 35 3.67 -4.91 12.31
N THR A 36 4.05 -5.70 13.30
CA THR A 36 4.06 -7.16 13.17
C THR A 36 2.62 -7.59 12.99
N PHE A 37 2.25 -7.96 11.76
CA PHE A 37 1.03 -8.71 11.49
C PHE A 37 1.01 -9.89 12.46
N SER A 38 0.00 -9.91 13.35
CA SER A 38 -0.25 -11.07 14.22
C SER A 38 -0.42 -12.33 13.36
N ASP A 39 -0.19 -13.51 13.92
CA ASP A 39 -0.29 -14.80 13.19
C ASP A 39 -1.65 -14.98 12.46
N ASP A 40 -2.72 -14.34 12.95
CA ASP A 40 -4.07 -14.33 12.35
C ASP A 40 -4.27 -13.26 11.26
N SER A 41 -3.28 -12.41 11.01
CA SER A 41 -3.41 -11.30 10.09
C SER A 41 -2.98 -11.71 8.69
N ASP A 42 -3.97 -11.92 7.84
CA ASP A 42 -3.78 -12.31 6.45
C ASP A 42 -3.13 -11.17 5.66
N SER A 43 -1.82 -11.29 5.44
CA SER A 43 -1.02 -10.28 4.74
C SER A 43 -1.47 -10.08 3.29
N ASP A 44 -2.06 -11.11 2.67
CA ASP A 44 -2.54 -11.03 1.30
C ASP A 44 -3.86 -10.25 1.25
N LEU A 45 -4.75 -10.47 2.23
CA LEU A 45 -5.96 -9.65 2.38
C LEU A 45 -5.63 -8.16 2.59
N TYR A 46 -4.59 -7.86 3.38
CA TYR A 46 -4.12 -6.48 3.56
C TYR A 46 -3.62 -5.89 2.23
N LYS A 47 -2.80 -6.63 1.47
CA LYS A 47 -2.32 -6.19 0.15
C LYS A 47 -3.48 -5.90 -0.80
N GLU A 48 -4.46 -6.78 -0.88
CA GLU A 48 -5.65 -6.59 -1.71
C GLU A 48 -6.43 -5.34 -1.30
N ALA A 49 -6.67 -5.14 -0.01
CA ALA A 49 -7.35 -3.96 0.50
C ALA A 49 -6.62 -2.65 0.13
N VAL A 50 -5.29 -2.63 0.28
CA VAL A 50 -4.46 -1.48 -0.09
C VAL A 50 -4.55 -1.19 -1.59
N GLN A 51 -4.48 -2.23 -2.44
CA GLN A 51 -4.60 -2.07 -3.89
C GLN A 51 -5.97 -1.52 -4.31
N LEU A 52 -7.07 -2.00 -3.70
CA LEU A 52 -8.42 -1.50 -3.97
C LEU A 52 -8.56 -0.01 -3.65
N VAL A 53 -8.01 0.43 -2.53
CA VAL A 53 -8.05 1.85 -2.13
C VAL A 53 -7.21 2.70 -3.10
N ILE A 54 -6.00 2.27 -3.42
CA ILE A 54 -5.15 2.96 -4.40
C ILE A 54 -5.85 3.08 -5.76
N GLN A 55 -6.41 1.99 -6.27
CA GLN A 55 -7.14 1.99 -7.55
C GLN A 55 -8.33 2.96 -7.51
N ARG A 56 -9.07 3.02 -6.40
CA ARG A 56 -10.18 3.95 -6.23
C ARG A 56 -9.72 5.40 -6.22
N ILE A 57 -8.63 5.71 -5.52
CA ILE A 57 -8.05 7.06 -5.48
C ILE A 57 -7.58 7.47 -6.87
N GLU A 58 -6.83 6.62 -7.57
CA GLU A 58 -6.35 6.87 -8.94
C GLU A 58 -7.50 7.06 -9.94
N SER A 59 -8.58 6.29 -9.80
CA SER A 59 -9.77 6.41 -10.67
C SER A 59 -10.61 7.65 -10.35
N SER A 60 -10.43 8.26 -9.17
CA SER A 60 -11.17 9.45 -8.74
C SER A 60 -10.33 10.73 -8.83
N ALA A 61 -9.02 10.60 -9.06
CA ALA A 61 -8.17 11.73 -9.34
C ALA A 61 -8.66 12.37 -10.64
N PRO A 62 -8.83 13.70 -10.67
CA PRO A 62 -9.16 14.38 -11.92
C PRO A 62 -8.03 14.08 -12.90
N GLY A 63 -8.31 13.23 -13.89
CA GLY A 63 -7.48 13.19 -15.07
C GLY A 63 -7.55 14.57 -15.70
N ASP A 64 -6.40 15.12 -16.08
CA ASP A 64 -6.31 16.12 -17.14
C ASP A 64 -7.35 15.76 -18.23
N GLN A 65 -8.48 16.48 -18.25
CA GLN A 65 -9.53 16.37 -19.25
C GLN A 65 -9.71 17.73 -19.88
#